data_AF-A0A429BJ58-F1
#
_entry.id   AF-A0A429BJ58-F1
#
_cell.length_a   1.000
_cell.length_b   1.000
_cell.length_c   1.000
_cell.angle_alpha   90.00
_cell.angle_beta   90.00
_cell.angle_gamma   90.00
#
_symmetry.space_group_name_H-M   'P 1'
#
loop_
_entity.id
_entity.type
_entity.pdbx_description
1 polymer ?
#
loop_
_entity_poly.entity_id
_entity_poly.type
_entity_poly.pdbx_seq_one_letter_code
_entity_poly.pdbx_strand_id
1 'polypeptide(L)'
;MARAVAELRSWPSLALSGTGQQVAFTVRGTEILRLAGRDEIHVRLTAPAIGRLEPYLHACDQIHACRDRAWVAVQVDAEPDLELLLALTSVAIKAHVA
;
A
#
# COMPACT_ATOMS: atom_id res chain seq x y z
N MET A 1 11.96 0.75 -5.07
CA MET A 1 10.88 1.70 -5.51
C MET A 1 10.44 1.71 -7.00
N ALA A 2 11.30 1.98 -8.00
CA ALA A 2 10.85 2.27 -9.38
C ALA A 2 9.99 1.15 -10.03
N ARG A 3 10.35 -0.12 -9.76
CA ARG A 3 9.58 -1.30 -10.18
C ARG A 3 8.17 -1.32 -9.60
N ALA A 4 8.03 -1.08 -8.30
CA ALA A 4 6.73 -1.01 -7.62
C ALA A 4 5.82 0.06 -8.23
N VAL A 5 6.36 1.25 -8.51
CA VAL A 5 5.60 2.33 -9.16
C VAL A 5 5.16 1.94 -10.57
N ALA A 6 6.03 1.29 -11.34
CA ALA A 6 5.69 0.82 -12.69
C ALA A 6 4.57 -0.23 -12.67
N GLU A 7 4.66 -1.21 -11.76
CA GLU A 7 3.62 -2.21 -11.55
C GLU A 7 2.30 -1.55 -11.15
N LEU A 8 2.28 -0.69 -10.14
CA LEU A 8 1.07 0.02 -9.71
C LEU A 8 0.44 0.89 -10.82
N ARG A 9 1.25 1.53 -11.66
CA ARG A 9 0.75 2.31 -12.82
C ARG A 9 0.07 1.45 -13.88
N SER A 10 0.34 0.16 -13.93
CA SER A 10 -0.30 -0.77 -14.86
C SER A 10 -1.72 -1.15 -14.44
N TRP A 11 -2.12 -0.86 -13.20
CA TRP A 11 -3.42 -1.27 -12.66
C TRP A 11 -4.53 -0.33 -13.13
N PRO A 12 -5.59 -0.82 -13.78
CA PRO A 12 -6.61 0.01 -14.41
C PRO A 12 -7.52 0.77 -13.42
N SER A 13 -7.60 0.31 -12.16
CA SER A 13 -8.39 0.93 -11.11
C SER A 13 -7.66 2.06 -10.39
N LEU A 14 -6.34 2.18 -10.58
CA LEU A 14 -5.51 3.15 -9.89
C LEU A 14 -5.32 4.41 -10.74
N ALA A 15 -5.54 5.56 -10.13
CA ALA A 15 -5.17 6.86 -10.69
C ALA A 15 -4.00 7.43 -9.89
N LEU A 16 -2.94 7.84 -10.59
CA LEU A 16 -1.81 8.54 -9.98
C LEU A 16 -2.25 9.96 -9.57
N SER A 17 -1.90 10.36 -8.36
CA SER A 17 -2.13 11.69 -7.83
C SER A 17 -0.84 12.27 -7.24
N GLY A 18 -0.70 13.59 -7.33
CA GLY A 18 0.46 14.34 -6.81
C GLY A 18 1.63 14.49 -7.78
N THR A 19 2.59 15.32 -7.41
CA THR A 19 3.81 15.62 -8.17
C THR A 19 5.02 15.68 -7.23
N GLY A 20 6.22 15.37 -7.74
CA GLY A 20 7.45 15.41 -6.94
C GLY A 20 7.55 14.30 -5.89
N GLN A 21 7.82 14.67 -4.63
CA GLN A 21 8.02 13.72 -3.51
C GLN A 21 6.72 13.19 -2.90
N GLN A 22 5.55 13.73 -3.29
CA GLN A 22 4.25 13.32 -2.77
C GLN A 22 3.45 12.57 -3.82
N VAL A 23 3.95 11.40 -4.23
CA VAL A 23 3.24 10.53 -5.16
C VAL A 23 2.28 9.63 -4.39
N ALA A 24 1.03 9.61 -4.83
CA ALA A 24 0.00 8.74 -4.29
C ALA A 24 -0.78 8.05 -5.40
N PHE A 25 -1.44 6.94 -5.07
CA PHE A 25 -2.43 6.30 -5.94
C PHE A 25 -3.79 6.34 -5.27
N THR A 26 -4.78 6.64 -6.08
CA THR A 26 -6.17 6.79 -5.67
C THR A 26 -7.05 5.79 -6.41
N VAL A 27 -8.15 5.43 -5.76
CA VAL A 27 -9.24 4.65 -6.34
C VAL A 27 -10.51 5.45 -6.08
N ARG A 28 -11.26 5.78 -7.15
CA ARG A 28 -12.48 6.60 -7.07
C ARG A 28 -12.30 7.89 -6.26
N GLY A 29 -11.13 8.52 -6.38
CA GLY A 29 -10.77 9.75 -5.65
C GLY A 29 -10.31 9.54 -4.21
N THR A 30 -10.36 8.32 -3.68
CA THR A 30 -9.84 7.99 -2.35
C THR A 30 -8.39 7.57 -2.45
N GLU A 31 -7.49 8.25 -1.72
CA GLU A 31 -6.10 7.84 -1.60
C GLU A 31 -6.01 6.49 -0.89
N ILE A 32 -5.36 5.52 -1.54
CA ILE A 32 -5.16 4.17 -1.01
C ILE A 32 -3.69 3.73 -0.98
N LEU A 33 -2.81 4.40 -1.73
CA LEU A 33 -1.37 4.19 -1.65
C LEU A 33 -0.67 5.55 -1.58
N ARG A 34 0.37 5.65 -0.76
CA ARG A 34 1.22 6.83 -0.68
C ARG A 34 2.68 6.41 -0.58
N LEU A 35 3.54 7.01 -1.40
CA LEU A 35 4.98 6.87 -1.24
C LEU A 35 5.40 7.74 -0.04
N ALA A 36 5.96 7.12 0.99
CA ALA A 36 6.30 7.77 2.26
C ALA A 36 7.81 7.93 2.48
N GLY A 37 8.63 7.24 1.68
CA GLY A 37 10.09 7.31 1.75
C GLY A 37 10.75 6.70 0.53
N ARG A 38 12.05 6.42 0.65
CA ARG A 38 12.86 5.87 -0.45
C ARG A 38 12.32 4.52 -0.93
N ASP A 39 11.97 3.63 0.00
CA ASP A 39 11.47 2.28 -0.27
C ASP A 39 10.24 1.94 0.59
N GLU A 40 9.61 2.96 1.20
CA GLU A 40 8.41 2.79 2.02
C GLU A 40 7.16 3.25 1.26
N ILE A 41 6.14 2.38 1.23
CA ILE A 41 4.81 2.68 0.70
C ILE A 41 3.78 2.43 1.79
N HIS A 42 2.92 3.41 2.04
CA HIS A 42 1.77 3.25 2.92
C HIS A 42 0.58 2.77 2.11
N VAL A 43 -0.11 1.74 2.62
CA VAL A 43 -1.30 1.15 2.01
C VAL A 43 -2.49 1.37 2.94
N ARG A 44 -3.56 1.98 2.42
CA ARG A 44 -4.77 2.24 3.19
C ARG A 44 -5.61 0.98 3.26
N LEU A 45 -5.87 0.53 4.47
CA LEU A 45 -6.69 -0.63 4.76
C LEU A 45 -7.78 -0.28 5.77
N THR A 46 -8.76 -1.15 5.92
CA THR A 46 -9.76 -1.02 6.99
C THR A 46 -9.24 -1.64 8.28
N ALA A 47 -9.70 -1.17 9.43
CA ALA A 47 -9.33 -1.77 10.72
C ALA A 47 -9.58 -3.30 10.78
N PRO A 48 -10.68 -3.86 10.22
CA PRO A 48 -10.85 -5.31 10.12
C PRO A 48 -9.86 -6.00 9.19
N ALA A 49 -9.37 -5.35 8.13
CA ALA A 49 -8.35 -5.94 7.27
C ALA A 49 -6.99 -5.97 7.99
N ILE A 50 -6.63 -4.88 8.68
CA ILE A 50 -5.41 -4.82 9.50
C ILE A 50 -5.45 -5.87 10.62
N GLY A 51 -6.60 -6.02 11.30
CA GLY A 51 -6.76 -7.04 12.34
C GLY A 51 -6.54 -8.48 11.85
N ARG A 52 -6.85 -8.78 10.57
CA ARG A 52 -6.55 -10.09 9.97
C ARG A 52 -5.07 -10.27 9.63
N LEU A 53 -4.35 -9.17 9.45
CA LEU A 53 -2.92 -9.15 9.15
C LEU A 53 -2.06 -9.17 10.42
N GLU A 54 -2.61 -8.92 11.62
CA GLU A 54 -1.88 -8.89 12.89
C GLU A 54 -0.84 -10.03 13.04
N PRO A 55 -1.15 -11.32 12.79
CA PRO A 55 -0.14 -12.37 12.89
C PRO A 55 1.08 -12.17 11.99
N TYR A 56 0.88 -11.62 10.79
CA TYR A 56 1.94 -11.31 9.84
C TYR A 56 2.69 -10.03 10.22
N LEU A 57 2.00 -9.02 10.76
CA LEU A 57 2.61 -7.78 11.25
C LEU A 57 3.58 -8.04 12.42
N HIS A 58 3.35 -9.08 13.21
CA HIS A 58 4.26 -9.51 14.27
C HIS A 58 5.41 -10.39 13.79
N ALA A 59 5.29 -10.99 12.60
CA ALA A 59 6.26 -11.95 12.06
C ALA A 59 7.20 -11.34 11.01
N CYS A 60 6.88 -10.19 10.45
CA CYS A 60 7.60 -9.57 9.34
C CYS A 60 7.95 -8.11 9.63
N ASP A 61 9.23 -7.75 9.53
CA ASP A 61 9.71 -6.38 9.70
C ASP A 61 9.43 -5.48 8.47
N GLN A 62 9.02 -6.08 7.36
CA GLN A 62 8.72 -5.36 6.13
C GLN A 62 7.33 -4.73 6.16
N ILE A 63 6.50 -5.05 7.14
CA ILE A 63 5.12 -4.55 7.24
C ILE A 63 4.72 -4.21 8.68
N HIS A 64 4.25 -2.98 8.88
CA HIS A 64 3.81 -2.51 10.19
C HIS A 64 2.51 -1.71 10.12
N ALA A 65 1.66 -1.84 11.13
CA ALA A 65 0.48 -0.99 11.25
C ALA A 65 0.86 0.44 11.68
N CYS A 66 0.30 1.44 11.00
CA CYS A 66 0.40 2.82 11.42
C CYS A 66 -0.48 3.09 12.64
N ARG A 67 -0.16 4.16 13.39
CA ARG A 67 -0.85 4.52 14.65
C ARG A 67 -2.35 4.76 14.50
N ASP A 68 -2.79 5.20 13.33
CA ASP A 68 -4.18 5.51 13.04
C ASP A 68 -5.05 4.27 12.72
N ARG A 69 -4.43 3.08 12.62
CA ARG A 69 -5.10 1.83 12.20
C ARG A 69 -5.92 1.97 10.92
N ALA A 70 -5.51 2.87 10.03
CA ALA A 70 -6.06 3.05 8.70
C ALA A 70 -5.02 2.76 7.62
N TRP A 71 -3.75 2.70 8.00
CA TRP A 71 -2.64 2.44 7.10
C TRP A 71 -1.73 1.34 7.62
N VAL A 72 -1.11 0.63 6.69
CA VAL A 72 0.08 -0.17 6.95
C VAL A 72 1.24 0.40 6.15
N ALA A 73 2.42 0.46 6.74
CA ALA A 73 3.66 0.78 6.05
C ALA A 73 4.29 -0.51 5.54
N VAL A 74 4.72 -0.52 4.27
CA VAL A 74 5.41 -1.63 3.62
C VAL A 74 6.78 -1.14 3.16
N GLN A 75 7.84 -1.79 3.62
CA GLN A 75 9.19 -1.63 3.07
C GLN A 75 9.34 -2.54 1.85
N VAL A 76 9.80 -1.99 0.73
CA VAL A 76 9.90 -2.69 -0.56
C VAL A 76 11.36 -2.70 -1.01
N ASP A 77 12.12 -3.68 -0.52
CA ASP A 77 13.54 -3.84 -0.82
C ASP A 77 13.81 -5.04 -1.75
N ALA A 78 12.96 -6.07 -1.69
CA ALA A 78 13.08 -7.29 -2.48
C ALA A 78 11.77 -7.68 -3.19
N GLU A 79 11.86 -8.70 -4.05
CA GLU A 79 10.72 -9.23 -4.82
C GLU A 79 9.55 -9.72 -3.94
N PRO A 80 9.76 -10.45 -2.82
CA PRO A 80 8.65 -10.87 -1.94
C PRO A 80 7.88 -9.69 -1.35
N ASP A 81 8.58 -8.57 -1.09
CA ASP A 81 7.97 -7.36 -0.55
C ASP A 81 7.10 -6.66 -1.58
N LEU A 82 7.54 -6.71 -2.86
CA LEU A 82 6.74 -6.24 -3.98
C LEU A 82 5.47 -7.08 -4.15
N GLU A 83 5.57 -8.42 -4.08
CA GLU A 83 4.40 -9.30 -4.14
C GLU A 83 3.42 -9.01 -2.99
N LEU A 84 3.94 -8.81 -1.76
CA LEU A 84 3.15 -8.40 -0.61
C LEU A 84 2.43 -7.07 -0.86
N LEU A 85 3.14 -6.05 -1.35
CA LEU A 85 2.56 -4.75 -1.70
C LEU A 85 1.41 -4.90 -2.71
N LEU A 86 1.59 -5.70 -3.76
CA LEU A 86 0.58 -5.91 -4.80
C LEU A 86 -0.64 -6.65 -4.24
N ALA A 87 -0.45 -7.64 -3.38
CA ALA A 87 -1.54 -8.32 -2.69
C ALA A 87 -2.33 -7.35 -1.79
N LEU A 88 -1.65 -6.54 -0.99
CA LEU A 88 -2.29 -5.53 -0.14
C LEU A 88 -2.99 -4.44 -0.94
N THR A 89 -2.44 -4.07 -2.10
CA THR A 89 -3.08 -3.13 -3.03
C THR A 89 -4.43 -3.67 -3.52
N SER A 90 -4.51 -4.96 -3.86
CA SER A 90 -5.78 -5.60 -4.23
C SER A 90 -6.82 -5.52 -3.10
N VAL A 91 -6.39 -5.77 -1.85
CA VAL A 91 -7.25 -5.65 -0.67
C VAL A 91 -7.71 -4.21 -0.48
N ALA A 92 -6.80 -3.24 -0.60
CA ALA A 92 -7.09 -1.81 -0.47
C ALA A 92 -8.08 -1.34 -1.53
N ILE A 93 -7.91 -1.76 -2.79
CA ILE A 93 -8.88 -1.50 -3.86
C ILE A 93 -10.22 -2.08 -3.44
N LYS A 94 -10.32 -3.39 -3.18
CA LYS A 94 -11.59 -4.05 -2.83
C LYS A 94 -12.31 -3.37 -1.65
N ALA A 95 -11.58 -2.87 -0.67
CA ALA A 95 -12.14 -2.18 0.49
C ALA A 95 -12.69 -0.78 0.19
N HIS A 96 -12.24 -0.11 -0.87
CA HIS A 96 -12.58 1.29 -1.18
C HIS A 96 -13.31 1.47 -2.54
N VAL A 97 -13.58 0.39 -3.28
CA VAL A 97 -14.55 0.38 -4.40
C VAL A 97 -15.87 -0.34 -4.09
N ALA A 98 -15.98 -0.99 -2.93
CA ALA A 98 -17.21 -1.67 -2.53
C ALA A 98 -18.36 -0.69 -2.27
#